data_AF-A0A1F4TN99-F1
#
_entry.id   AF-A0A1F4TN99-F1
#
_cell.length_a   1.000
_cell.length_b   1.000
_cell.length_c   1.000
_cell.angle_alpha   90.00
_cell.angle_beta   90.00
_cell.angle_gamma   90.00
#
_symmetry.space_group_name_H-M   'P 1'
#
loop_
_entity.id
_entity.type
_entity.pdbx_description
1 polymer ?
#
loop_
_entity_poly.entity_id
_entity_poly.type
_entity_poly.pdbx_seq_one_letter_code
_entity_poly.pdbx_strand_id
1 'polypeptide(L)'
;MFVCHQNGGRVYVFDLSPTSSTVTFVGAYKTRRDESADLEFDRSNGHLYIWHNTGDNYLEVTTLSSYVNGERYLTPIAEFLSPKGGNLEGIGILPASDSNNWCLITDDSNQDGAALMWFRSFNPGW
;
A
#
# COMPACT_ATOMS: atom_id res chain seq x y z
N MET A 1 6.67 7.78 9.50
CA MET A 1 7.05 6.55 8.80
C MET A 1 5.95 5.53 8.94
N PHE A 2 5.60 4.86 7.84
CA PHE A 2 4.61 3.78 7.80
C PHE A 2 5.35 2.47 7.57
N VAL A 3 4.92 1.40 8.25
CA VAL A 3 5.47 0.05 8.09
C VAL A 3 4.31 -0.93 8.01
N CYS A 4 4.12 -1.59 6.87
CA CYS A 4 3.16 -2.68 6.76
C CYS A 4 3.76 -3.95 7.35
N HIS A 5 2.91 -4.74 8.00
CA HIS A 5 3.30 -6.03 8.52
C HIS A 5 2.65 -7.12 7.68
N GLN A 6 3.49 -8.06 7.20
CA GLN A 6 3.05 -9.14 6.34
C GLN A 6 1.89 -9.94 6.92
N ASN A 7 1.88 -10.20 8.23
CA ASN A 7 0.82 -11.03 8.83
C ASN A 7 -0.22 -10.20 9.61
N GLY A 8 -1.50 -10.50 9.42
CA GLY A 8 -2.61 -9.83 10.07
C GLY A 8 -2.92 -8.43 9.54
N GLY A 9 -2.32 -8.02 8.41
CA GLY A 9 -2.64 -6.82 7.62
C GLY A 9 -2.79 -5.54 8.43
N ARG A 10 -1.71 -5.14 9.11
CA ARG A 10 -1.64 -3.90 9.88
C ARG A 10 -0.56 -2.98 9.32
N VAL A 11 -0.84 -1.68 9.37
CA VAL A 11 0.15 -0.61 9.18
C VAL A 11 0.51 -0.04 10.56
N TYR A 12 1.79 -0.05 10.88
CA TYR A 12 2.37 0.55 12.07
C TYR A 12 2.90 1.93 11.71
N VAL A 13 2.54 2.93 12.52
CA VAL A 13 2.92 4.32 12.29
C VAL A 13 3.89 4.77 13.36
N PHE A 14 4.99 5.33 12.92
CA PHE A 14 6.03 5.89 13.76
C PHE A 14 6.26 7.35 13.40
N ASP A 15 6.29 8.22 14.40
CA ASP A 15 6.78 9.58 14.25
C ASP A 15 8.30 9.58 14.43
N LEU A 16 8.99 10.25 13.52
CA LEU A 16 10.46 10.32 13.48
C LEU A 16 10.87 11.76 13.74
N SER A 17 11.59 11.99 14.84
CA SER A 17 12.13 13.31 15.13
C SER A 17 13.13 13.72 14.04
N PRO A 18 13.00 14.92 13.44
CA PRO A 18 13.96 15.38 12.43
C PRO A 18 15.28 15.86 13.05
N THR A 19 15.33 16.08 14.37
CA THR A 19 16.48 16.68 15.07
C THR A 19 17.11 15.76 16.11
N SER A 20 16.54 14.56 16.34
CA SER A 20 17.07 13.57 17.27
C SER A 20 16.87 12.15 16.73
N SER A 21 17.47 11.15 17.38
CA SER A 21 17.23 9.73 17.09
C SER A 21 15.93 9.19 17.68
N THR A 22 15.03 10.06 18.14
CA THR A 22 13.79 9.65 18.79
C THR A 22 12.79 9.12 17.76
N VAL A 23 12.28 7.91 18.03
CA VAL A 23 11.21 7.27 17.28
C VAL A 23 10.05 7.04 18.23
N THR A 24 8.87 7.57 17.90
CA THR A 24 7.67 7.44 18.73
C THR A 24 6.64 6.60 18.00
N PHE A 25 6.18 5.53 18.65
CA PHE A 25 5.07 4.75 18.12
C PHE A 25 3.77 5.54 18.23
N VAL A 26 3.10 5.75 17.11
CA VAL A 26 1.83 6.49 17.01
C VAL A 26 0.65 5.53 17.14
N GLY A 27 0.72 4.38 16.47
CA GLY A 27 -0.35 3.39 16.52
C GLY A 27 -0.22 2.30 15.46
N ALA A 28 -1.07 1.29 15.59
CA ALA A 28 -1.26 0.23 14.61
C ALA A 28 -2.69 0.27 14.08
N TYR A 29 -2.83 0.16 12.77
CA TYR A 29 -4.10 0.33 12.07
C TYR A 29 -4.32 -0.88 11.15
N LYS A 30 -5.49 -1.51 11.25
CA LYS A 30 -5.89 -2.59 10.34
C LYS A 30 -6.18 -2.06 8.94
N THR A 31 -5.84 -2.88 7.97
CA THR A 31 -6.15 -2.74 6.54
C THR A 31 -7.36 -3.63 6.21
N ARG A 32 -7.79 -3.66 4.94
CA ARG A 32 -8.90 -4.52 4.50
C ARG A 32 -8.54 -6.00 4.38
N ARG A 33 -7.25 -6.34 4.33
CA ARG A 33 -6.77 -7.71 4.17
C ARG A 33 -5.95 -8.14 5.38
N ASP A 34 -5.60 -9.42 5.39
CA ASP A 34 -4.78 -10.01 6.46
C ASP A 34 -3.31 -10.14 6.09
N GLU A 35 -2.92 -9.68 4.90
CA GLU A 35 -1.52 -9.66 4.48
C GLU A 35 -1.18 -8.39 3.74
N SER A 36 0.03 -7.86 3.94
CA SER A 36 0.53 -6.65 3.27
C SER A 36 2.01 -6.82 2.96
N ALA A 37 2.37 -6.80 1.67
CA ALA A 37 3.75 -6.98 1.22
C ALA A 37 4.49 -5.66 1.07
N ASP A 38 3.77 -4.59 0.67
CA ASP A 38 4.39 -3.28 0.47
C ASP A 38 3.41 -2.12 0.69
N LEU A 39 3.93 -0.90 0.79
CA LEU A 39 3.16 0.34 0.88
C LEU A 39 3.83 1.49 0.17
N GLU A 40 3.02 2.42 -0.35
CA GLU A 40 3.49 3.67 -0.94
C GLU A 40 2.64 4.85 -0.48
N PHE A 41 3.27 5.93 -0.04
CA PHE A 41 2.58 7.14 0.37
C PHE A 41 2.73 8.24 -0.67
N ASP A 42 1.64 8.60 -1.33
CA ASP A 42 1.63 9.72 -2.28
C ASP A 42 1.27 11.02 -1.57
N ARG A 43 2.28 11.89 -1.43
CA ARG A 43 2.12 13.20 -0.79
C ARG A 43 1.24 14.16 -1.59
N SER A 44 1.07 13.94 -2.89
CA SER A 44 0.32 14.85 -3.76
C SER A 44 -1.19 14.78 -3.56
N ASN A 45 -1.72 13.62 -3.14
CA ASN A 45 -3.13 13.42 -2.80
C ASN A 45 -3.35 13.03 -1.33
N GLY A 46 -2.29 12.71 -0.58
CA GLY A 46 -2.38 12.30 0.82
C GLY A 46 -2.92 10.88 1.01
N HIS A 47 -2.85 10.03 -0.03
CA HIS A 47 -3.30 8.65 0.03
C HIS A 47 -2.16 7.69 0.35
N LEU A 48 -2.48 6.64 1.10
CA LEU A 48 -1.61 5.49 1.33
C LEU A 48 -2.09 4.34 0.45
N TYR A 49 -1.20 3.83 -0.39
CA TYR A 49 -1.40 2.66 -1.24
C TYR A 49 -0.80 1.47 -0.53
N ILE A 50 -1.56 0.39 -0.38
CA ILE A 50 -1.15 -0.80 0.36
C ILE A 50 -1.28 -1.99 -0.58
N TRP A 51 -0.18 -2.69 -0.78
CA TRP A 51 -0.14 -3.88 -1.60
C TRP A 51 -0.36 -5.13 -0.76
N HIS A 52 -1.39 -5.88 -1.10
CA HIS A 52 -1.75 -7.14 -0.45
C HIS A 52 -1.34 -8.30 -1.35
N ASN A 53 -0.30 -9.04 -0.96
CA ASN A 53 0.14 -10.26 -1.63
C ASN A 53 -0.63 -11.47 -1.08
N THR A 54 -1.96 -11.48 -1.22
CA THR A 54 -2.80 -12.57 -0.72
C THR A 54 -3.97 -12.88 -1.64
N GLY A 55 -4.22 -14.18 -1.85
CA GLY A 55 -5.20 -14.65 -2.83
C GLY A 55 -4.87 -14.15 -4.24
N ASP A 56 -5.74 -13.32 -4.80
CA ASP A 56 -5.59 -12.76 -6.14
C ASP A 56 -4.73 -11.49 -6.20
N ASN A 57 -4.22 -11.02 -5.06
CA ASN A 57 -3.50 -9.77 -4.86
C ASN A 57 -4.34 -8.51 -5.09
N TYR A 58 -4.14 -7.51 -4.23
CA TYR A 58 -4.98 -6.32 -4.20
C TYR A 58 -4.17 -5.07 -3.88
N LEU A 59 -4.48 -3.97 -4.56
CA LEU A 59 -4.04 -2.63 -4.20
C LEU A 59 -5.17 -1.95 -3.42
N GLU A 60 -5.03 -1.83 -2.10
CA GLU A 60 -5.91 -1.00 -1.28
C GLU A 60 -5.42 0.45 -1.31
N VAL A 61 -6.35 1.40 -1.42
CA VAL A 61 -6.06 2.84 -1.30
C VAL A 61 -6.80 3.38 -0.10
N THR A 62 -6.09 4.04 0.81
CA THR A 62 -6.66 4.62 2.04
C THR A 62 -6.33 6.10 2.15
N THR A 63 -7.15 6.82 2.91
CA THR A 63 -6.70 8.08 3.51
C THR A 63 -5.80 7.80 4.71
N LEU A 64 -5.24 8.85 5.33
CA LEU A 64 -4.56 8.75 6.63
C LEU A 64 -5.53 8.81 7.84
N SER A 65 -6.84 8.94 7.63
CA SER A 65 -7.81 8.90 8.73
C SER A 65 -8.11 7.47 9.16
N SER A 66 -8.63 7.30 10.38
CA SER A 66 -8.98 5.99 10.93
C SER A 66 -10.34 5.99 11.62
N TYR A 67 -10.96 4.82 11.69
CA TYR A 67 -12.21 4.57 12.42
C TYR A 67 -12.08 3.30 13.29
N VAL A 68 -12.98 3.13 14.26
CA VAL A 68 -12.97 1.98 15.17
C VAL A 68 -14.14 1.05 14.83
N ASN A 69 -13.83 -0.24 14.64
CA ASN A 69 -14.80 -1.32 14.48
C ASN A 69 -14.23 -2.61 15.10
N GLY A 70 -14.25 -2.69 16.44
CA GLY A 70 -13.51 -3.70 17.22
C GLY A 70 -12.00 -3.41 17.28
N GLU A 71 -11.38 -3.21 16.12
CA GLU A 71 -10.02 -2.69 15.96
C GLU A 71 -10.04 -1.31 15.29
N ARG A 72 -8.90 -0.61 15.29
CA ARG A 72 -8.76 0.65 14.56
C ARG A 72 -8.33 0.37 13.13
N TYR A 73 -9.12 0.80 12.15
CA TYR A 73 -8.87 0.60 10.72
C TYR A 73 -8.44 1.90 10.06
N LEU A 74 -7.59 1.81 9.04
CA LEU A 74 -7.44 2.90 8.07
C LEU A 74 -8.74 3.10 7.30
N THR A 75 -9.02 4.32 6.86
CA THR A 75 -10.25 4.61 6.12
C THR A 75 -10.02 4.34 4.62
N PRO A 76 -10.61 3.27 4.06
CA PRO A 76 -10.39 2.91 2.67
C PRO A 76 -11.17 3.83 1.72
N ILE A 77 -10.59 4.06 0.54
CA ILE A 77 -11.16 4.86 -0.55
C ILE A 77 -11.52 3.93 -1.71
N ALA A 78 -10.60 3.04 -2.09
CA ALA A 78 -10.75 2.11 -3.21
C ALA A 78 -9.95 0.83 -2.97
N GLU A 79 -10.27 -0.21 -3.75
CA GLU A 79 -9.47 -1.43 -3.83
C GLU A 79 -9.45 -1.88 -5.30
N PHE A 80 -8.28 -2.24 -5.82
CA PHE A 80 -8.10 -2.70 -7.19
C PHE A 80 -7.55 -4.12 -7.19
N LEU A 81 -8.17 -4.99 -7.97
CA LEU A 81 -7.71 -6.36 -8.20
C LEU A 81 -6.44 -6.33 -9.06
N SER A 82 -5.39 -7.02 -8.61
CA SER A 82 -4.15 -7.18 -9.37
C SER A 82 -4.42 -7.70 -10.80
N PRO A 83 -3.59 -7.30 -11.80
CA PRO A 83 -3.74 -7.83 -13.15
C PRO A 83 -3.44 -9.34 -13.25
N LYS A 84 -2.79 -9.91 -12.23
CA LYS A 84 -2.58 -11.35 -12.06
C LYS A 84 -2.33 -11.75 -10.59
N GLY A 85 -2.51 -13.03 -10.28
CA GLY A 85 -2.01 -13.61 -9.04
C GLY A 85 -0.51 -13.91 -9.08
N GLY A 86 -0.02 -14.65 -8.07
CA GLY A 86 1.39 -15.05 -7.93
C GLY A 86 2.13 -14.24 -6.87
N ASN A 87 3.44 -14.47 -6.74
CA ASN A 87 4.24 -13.80 -5.72
C ASN A 87 4.67 -12.40 -6.20
N LEU A 88 3.88 -11.39 -5.84
CA LEU A 88 4.10 -9.99 -6.21
C LEU A 88 4.41 -9.21 -4.94
N GLU A 89 5.64 -8.72 -4.78
CA GLU A 89 6.17 -8.36 -3.46
C GLU A 89 6.34 -6.86 -3.22
N GLY A 90 6.30 -6.05 -4.28
CA GLY A 90 6.54 -4.61 -4.19
C GLY A 90 5.76 -3.82 -5.21
N ILE A 91 5.52 -2.56 -4.89
CA ILE A 91 4.86 -1.60 -5.78
C ILE A 91 5.65 -0.30 -5.86
N GLY A 92 5.42 0.46 -6.93
CA GLY A 92 5.84 1.84 -7.05
C GLY A 92 4.70 2.66 -7.64
N ILE A 93 4.32 3.74 -6.97
CA ILE A 93 3.24 4.63 -7.42
C ILE A 93 3.84 5.93 -7.92
N LEU A 94 3.47 6.35 -9.14
CA LEU A 94 3.75 7.70 -9.61
C LEU A 94 2.81 8.69 -8.91
N PRO A 95 3.30 9.86 -8.46
CA PRO A 95 2.45 10.86 -7.84
C PRO A 95 1.25 11.24 -8.71
N ALA A 96 0.08 11.39 -8.11
CA ALA A 96 -1.12 11.83 -8.83
C ALA A 96 -0.95 13.21 -9.49
N SER A 97 -0.04 14.05 -8.97
CA SER A 97 0.33 15.33 -9.61
C SER A 97 0.93 15.17 -11.02
N ASP A 98 1.45 14.00 -11.37
CA ASP A 98 2.09 13.76 -12.67
C ASP A 98 1.10 13.32 -13.75
N SER A 99 -0.20 13.21 -13.43
CA SER A 99 -1.32 12.82 -14.32
C SER A 99 -1.25 11.43 -14.97
N ASN A 100 -0.12 10.74 -14.87
CA ASN A 100 0.08 9.41 -15.45
C ASN A 100 -0.64 8.30 -14.68
N ASN A 101 -0.75 8.45 -13.35
CA ASN A 101 -1.36 7.46 -12.45
C ASN A 101 -0.81 6.04 -12.64
N TRP A 102 0.50 5.87 -12.71
CA TRP A 102 1.09 4.54 -12.89
C TRP A 102 1.29 3.84 -11.55
N CYS A 103 0.97 2.55 -11.55
CA CYS A 103 1.37 1.60 -10.53
C CYS A 103 2.27 0.55 -11.18
N LEU A 104 3.51 0.47 -10.72
CA LEU A 104 4.47 -0.55 -11.11
C LEU A 104 4.50 -1.62 -10.03
N ILE A 105 4.66 -2.88 -10.41
CA ILE A 105 4.65 -4.03 -9.50
C ILE A 105 5.88 -4.89 -9.76
N THR A 106 6.59 -5.30 -8.71
CA THR A 106 7.68 -6.27 -8.83
C THR A 106 7.13 -7.70 -8.78
N ASP A 107 7.54 -8.50 -9.77
CA ASP A 107 7.16 -9.91 -9.89
C ASP A 107 8.34 -10.79 -9.48
N ASP A 108 8.33 -11.24 -8.24
CA ASP A 108 9.39 -12.10 -7.68
C ASP A 108 9.36 -13.50 -8.32
N SER A 109 8.20 -13.95 -8.81
CA SER A 109 8.10 -15.21 -9.52
C SER A 109 8.73 -15.15 -10.92
N ASN A 110 8.73 -13.97 -11.54
CA ASN A 110 9.32 -13.67 -12.85
C ASN A 110 9.01 -14.73 -13.94
N GLN A 111 7.80 -15.31 -13.92
CA GLN A 111 7.48 -16.51 -14.74
C GLN A 111 7.53 -16.24 -16.24
N ASP A 112 7.25 -15.00 -16.64
CA ASP A 112 7.27 -14.55 -18.04
C ASP A 112 8.58 -13.84 -18.41
N GLY A 113 9.58 -13.84 -17.52
CA GLY A 113 10.89 -13.18 -17.71
C GLY A 113 10.87 -11.66 -17.51
N ALA A 114 9.77 -11.08 -17.02
CA ALA A 114 9.67 -9.69 -16.59
C ALA A 114 9.55 -9.56 -15.07
N ALA A 115 10.59 -9.05 -14.41
CA ALA A 115 10.60 -8.80 -12.96
C ALA A 115 9.85 -7.52 -12.55
N LEU A 116 9.43 -6.70 -13.52
CA LEU A 116 8.71 -5.46 -13.33
C LEU A 116 7.52 -5.39 -14.28
N MET A 117 6.36 -5.05 -13.74
CA MET A 117 5.11 -4.97 -14.46
C MET A 117 4.46 -3.61 -14.28
N TRP A 118 3.73 -3.16 -15.31
CA TRP A 118 2.86 -2.00 -15.20
C TRP A 118 1.41 -2.44 -15.04
N PHE A 119 0.78 -2.03 -13.94
CA PHE A 119 -0.63 -2.23 -13.68
C PHE A 119 -1.49 -1.26 -14.51
N ARG A 120 -1.67 -1.59 -15.79
CA ARG A 120 -2.29 -0.70 -16.79
C ARG A 120 -3.76 -0.36 -16.52
N SER A 121 -4.49 -1.20 -15.80
CA SER A 121 -5.88 -0.96 -15.44
C SER A 121 -6.05 -0.21 -14.12
N PHE A 122 -4.96 0.14 -13.43
CA PHE A 122 -5.02 1.07 -12.32
C PHE A 122 -5.42 2.46 -12.84
N ASN A 123 -6.63 2.88 -12.49
CA ASN A 123 -7.11 4.23 -12.74
C ASN A 123 -7.84 4.75 -11.49
N PRO A 124 -7.19 5.64 -10.72
CA PRO A 124 -7.78 6.18 -9.50
C PRO A 124 -9.03 7.05 -9.78
N GLY A 125 -9.04 7.83 -10.86
CA GLY A 125 -10.22 8.62 -11.24
C GLY A 125 -10.55 9.82 -10.32
N TRP A 126 -9.61 10.25 -9.48
CA TRP A 126 -9.72 11.42 -8.61
C TRP A 126 -8.68 12.50 -8.96
#